data_AF-A0A519FEU4-F1
#
_entry.id   AF-A0A519FEU4-F1
#
_cell.length_a   1.000
_cell.length_b   1.000
_cell.length_c   1.000
_cell.angle_alpha   90.00
_cell.angle_beta   90.00
_cell.angle_gamma   90.00
#
_symmetry.space_group_name_H-M   'P 1'
#
loop_
_entity.id
_entity.type
_entity.pdbx_description
1 polymer ?
#
loop_
_entity_poly.entity_id
_entity_poly.type
_entity_poly.pdbx_seq_one_letter_code
_entity_poly.pdbx_strand_id
1 'polypeptide(L)'
;MNASDEHWMRHALDQANEAEASGEVPVGAVLVKDGVVIATGRNTSVASHDPSGHAEINALRAGARALGNHRLDGCELFVTLEPCAMCAGAMLHARLARVVYGARDPKTGAAGSVVDLFGLHQLNHRTRVESDVLSDICGGVLQDFFKRRRLQARQTSQPLRDDALRTPEVRFNGFIDRSTRSCWSAGGVVQRGWRMHWLDSSANAQGVPVLCLHGPGQWGYYFRNLMSMEKIRCLVPDLIGFGRSDKPKRDAIHEWSWHRDVMLEWLNTLEVKPMFLACAKSAEPLMELLMAEMPDLVDRDAIVVVPDERTGTAVNAWKAPFPDRGHEAALRALGPVDETSSGPSPEQAREVASDIASRAAGTMGYCRP
;
A
#
# COMPACT_ATOMS: atom_id res chain seq x y z
N MET A 1 -14.68 0.71 -44.14
CA MET A 1 -13.77 1.52 -43.32
C MET A 1 -13.04 2.48 -44.22
N ASN A 2 -12.94 3.75 -43.82
CA ASN A 2 -12.23 4.79 -44.56
C ASN A 2 -10.76 4.77 -44.14
N ALA A 3 -9.83 4.68 -45.09
CA ALA A 3 -8.38 4.65 -44.80
C ALA A 3 -7.90 5.88 -44.01
N SER A 4 -8.60 7.02 -44.13
CA SER A 4 -8.32 8.21 -43.33
C SER A 4 -8.67 8.04 -41.85
N ASP A 5 -9.72 7.28 -41.51
CA ASP A 5 -10.15 7.14 -40.12
C ASP A 5 -9.21 6.23 -39.34
N GLU A 6 -8.71 5.16 -39.97
CA GLU A 6 -7.67 4.31 -39.37
C GLU A 6 -6.37 5.09 -39.13
N HIS A 7 -5.99 5.99 -40.05
CA HIS A 7 -4.82 6.85 -39.89
C HIS A 7 -4.94 7.71 -38.63
N TRP A 8 -6.05 8.43 -38.46
CA TRP A 8 -6.26 9.27 -37.27
C TRP A 8 -6.44 8.48 -35.98
N MET A 9 -7.07 7.30 -36.05
CA MET A 9 -7.17 6.41 -34.88
C MET A 9 -5.80 5.89 -34.43
N ARG A 10 -4.86 5.67 -35.34
CA ARG A 10 -3.47 5.33 -34.98
C ARG A 10 -2.78 6.48 -34.23
N HIS A 11 -2.99 7.72 -34.66
CA HIS A 11 -2.52 8.88 -33.90
C HIS A 11 -3.16 8.97 -32.50
N ALA A 12 -4.44 8.60 -32.36
CA ALA A 12 -5.08 8.51 -31.05
C ALA A 12 -4.49 7.38 -30.18
N LEU A 13 -4.12 6.25 -30.79
CA LEU A 13 -3.39 5.17 -30.10
C LEU A 13 -2.01 5.61 -29.62
N ASP A 14 -1.28 6.44 -30.37
CA ASP A 14 0.00 7.00 -29.89
C ASP A 14 -0.20 7.80 -28.60
N GLN A 15 -1.26 8.59 -28.51
CA GLN A 15 -1.61 9.34 -27.29
C GLN A 15 -2.06 8.42 -26.14
N ALA A 16 -2.74 7.30 -26.45
CA ALA A 16 -3.09 6.29 -25.46
C ALA A 16 -1.83 5.61 -24.86
N ASN A 17 -0.83 5.32 -25.71
CA ASN A 17 0.45 4.76 -25.28
C ASN A 17 1.21 5.73 -24.37
N GLU A 18 1.20 7.03 -24.66
CA GLU A 18 1.78 8.06 -23.78
C GLU A 18 1.06 8.17 -22.43
N ALA A 19 -0.26 7.97 -22.40
CA ALA A 19 -1.02 7.91 -21.16
C ALA A 19 -0.57 6.71 -20.32
N GLU A 20 -0.50 5.51 -20.91
CA GLU A 20 0.00 4.32 -20.20
C GLU A 20 1.43 4.49 -19.70
N ALA A 21 2.33 5.05 -20.52
CA ALA A 21 3.70 5.33 -20.12
C ALA A 21 3.77 6.27 -18.89
N SER A 22 2.73 7.07 -18.67
CA SER A 22 2.56 7.96 -17.51
C SER A 22 1.79 7.32 -16.35
N GLY A 23 1.45 6.03 -16.43
CA GLY A 23 0.67 5.32 -15.40
C GLY A 23 -0.84 5.58 -15.42
N GLU A 24 -1.35 6.20 -16.49
CA GLU A 24 -2.77 6.51 -16.68
C GLU A 24 -3.48 5.39 -17.45
N VAL A 25 -4.82 5.37 -17.41
CA VAL A 25 -5.61 4.49 -18.28
C VAL A 25 -5.32 4.86 -19.75
N PRO A 26 -5.00 3.90 -20.64
CA PRO A 26 -4.58 4.19 -22.02
C PRO A 26 -5.75 4.59 -22.92
N VAL A 27 -6.17 5.85 -22.79
CA VAL A 27 -7.13 6.47 -23.69
C VAL A 27 -6.47 7.70 -24.30
N GLY A 28 -6.58 7.81 -25.63
CA GLY A 28 -6.02 8.90 -26.41
C GLY A 28 -7.06 9.43 -27.40
N ALA A 29 -6.92 10.70 -27.75
CA ALA A 29 -7.81 11.40 -28.66
C ALA A 29 -7.05 12.39 -29.54
N VAL A 30 -7.53 12.58 -30.77
CA VAL A 30 -7.00 13.54 -31.74
C VAL A 30 -8.15 14.31 -32.36
N LEU A 31 -8.02 15.64 -32.37
CA LEU A 31 -8.96 16.56 -33.00
C LEU A 31 -8.40 17.01 -34.35
N VAL A 32 -9.15 16.79 -35.42
CA VAL A 32 -8.77 17.06 -36.80
C VAL A 32 -9.72 18.10 -37.40
N LYS A 33 -9.20 18.98 -38.24
CA LYS A 33 -10.00 19.89 -39.06
C LYS A 33 -9.34 20.02 -40.43
N ASP A 34 -10.12 19.88 -41.50
CA ASP A 34 -9.65 19.99 -42.88
C ASP A 34 -8.43 19.07 -43.18
N GLY A 35 -8.43 17.87 -42.59
CA GLY A 35 -7.35 16.89 -42.74
C GLY A 35 -6.07 17.18 -41.94
N VAL A 36 -6.10 18.16 -41.03
CA VAL A 36 -4.96 18.56 -40.20
C VAL A 36 -5.27 18.36 -38.71
N VAL A 37 -4.31 17.83 -37.96
CA VAL A 37 -4.42 17.74 -36.49
C VAL A 37 -4.36 19.14 -35.88
N ILE A 38 -5.44 19.52 -35.20
CA ILE A 38 -5.53 20.80 -34.46
C ILE A 38 -5.06 20.63 -33.02
N ALA A 39 -5.38 19.48 -32.42
CA ALA A 39 -5.00 19.18 -31.05
C ALA A 39 -4.97 17.67 -30.79
N THR A 40 -4.21 17.27 -29.79
CA THR A 40 -4.23 15.93 -29.23
C THR A 40 -4.63 15.97 -27.75
N GLY A 41 -5.06 14.83 -27.23
CA GLY A 41 -5.37 14.66 -25.83
C GLY A 41 -5.14 13.23 -25.39
N ARG A 42 -4.81 13.05 -24.12
CA ARG A 42 -4.68 11.75 -23.47
C ARG A 42 -5.26 11.81 -22.07
N ASN A 43 -5.59 10.67 -21.48
CA ASN A 43 -6.07 10.63 -20.11
C ASN A 43 -4.97 11.12 -19.14
N THR A 44 -5.33 12.02 -18.23
CA THR A 44 -4.45 12.62 -17.22
C THR A 44 -5.08 12.71 -15.84
N SER A 45 -6.24 12.08 -15.63
CA SER A 45 -7.09 12.28 -14.45
C SER A 45 -6.37 12.07 -13.12
N VAL A 46 -5.46 11.08 -13.04
CA VAL A 46 -4.70 10.79 -11.81
C VAL A 46 -3.60 11.84 -11.61
N ALA A 47 -2.79 12.09 -12.64
CA ALA A 47 -1.64 12.99 -12.58
C ALA A 47 -2.04 14.45 -12.36
N SER A 48 -3.16 14.88 -12.93
CA SER A 48 -3.65 16.26 -12.78
C SER A 48 -4.62 16.43 -11.61
N HIS A 49 -4.97 15.36 -10.89
CA HIS A 49 -6.04 15.36 -9.88
C HIS A 49 -7.35 16.00 -10.38
N ASP A 50 -7.64 15.86 -11.67
CA ASP A 50 -8.80 16.46 -12.34
C ASP A 50 -9.74 15.33 -12.78
N PRO A 51 -10.93 15.18 -12.18
CA PRO A 51 -11.89 14.15 -12.60
C PRO A 51 -12.39 14.33 -14.04
N SER A 52 -12.18 15.51 -14.64
CA SER A 52 -12.50 15.81 -16.04
C SER A 52 -11.33 15.61 -17.00
N GLY A 53 -10.16 15.14 -16.52
CA GLY A 53 -8.91 14.97 -17.28
C GLY A 53 -8.91 13.83 -18.30
N HIS A 54 -10.03 13.60 -18.98
CA HIS A 54 -10.19 12.60 -20.03
C HIS A 54 -9.54 13.05 -21.34
N ALA A 55 -9.17 12.10 -22.20
CA ALA A 55 -8.49 12.36 -23.46
C ALA A 55 -9.28 13.32 -24.36
N GLU A 56 -10.59 13.11 -24.46
CA GLU A 56 -11.50 13.90 -25.28
C GLU A 56 -11.61 15.33 -24.76
N ILE A 57 -11.78 15.50 -23.45
CA ILE A 57 -11.84 16.82 -22.81
C ILE A 57 -10.53 17.57 -23.01
N ASN A 58 -9.40 16.89 -22.85
CA ASN A 58 -8.08 17.48 -23.04
C ASN A 58 -7.87 17.92 -24.51
N ALA A 59 -8.27 17.10 -25.48
CA ALA A 59 -8.22 17.44 -26.90
C ALA A 59 -9.13 18.62 -27.26
N LEU A 60 -10.38 18.63 -26.76
CA LEU A 60 -11.34 19.72 -26.97
C LEU A 60 -10.84 21.04 -26.38
N ARG A 61 -10.33 21.03 -25.13
CA ARG A 61 -9.75 22.22 -24.47
C ARG A 61 -8.55 22.76 -25.25
N ALA A 62 -7.67 21.89 -25.71
CA ALA A 62 -6.51 22.27 -26.52
C ALA A 62 -6.93 22.83 -27.88
N GLY A 63 -7.87 22.18 -28.57
CA GLY A 63 -8.40 22.63 -29.85
C GLY A 63 -9.11 23.98 -29.78
N ALA A 64 -9.91 24.19 -28.72
CA ALA A 64 -10.59 25.46 -28.51
C ALA A 64 -9.61 26.61 -28.28
N ARG A 65 -8.52 26.37 -27.56
CA ARG A 65 -7.44 27.36 -27.41
C ARG A 65 -6.72 27.62 -28.74
N ALA A 66 -6.39 26.57 -29.48
CA ALA A 66 -5.70 26.68 -30.77
C ALA A 66 -6.52 27.48 -31.80
N LEU A 67 -7.84 27.29 -31.83
CA LEU A 67 -8.75 27.99 -32.73
C LEU A 67 -9.29 29.31 -32.18
N GLY A 68 -8.99 29.64 -30.92
CA GLY A 68 -9.56 30.81 -30.23
C GLY A 68 -11.08 30.79 -30.11
N ASN A 69 -11.70 29.60 -30.12
CA ASN A 69 -13.16 29.45 -30.12
C ASN A 69 -13.61 28.18 -29.38
N HIS A 70 -14.66 28.31 -28.56
CA HIS A 70 -15.28 27.18 -27.87
C HIS A 70 -16.11 26.28 -28.81
N ARG A 71 -16.54 26.82 -29.95
CA ARG A 71 -17.18 26.04 -31.01
C ARG A 71 -16.11 25.57 -31.99
N LEU A 72 -16.09 24.27 -32.20
CA LEU A 72 -15.15 23.54 -33.03
C LEU A 72 -15.87 23.06 -34.30
N ASP A 73 -16.68 23.94 -34.90
CA ASP A 73 -17.45 23.63 -36.11
C ASP A 73 -16.50 23.13 -37.23
N GLY A 74 -16.90 22.04 -37.89
CA GLY A 74 -16.11 21.36 -38.91
C GLY A 74 -14.99 20.47 -38.37
N CYS A 75 -14.76 20.41 -37.05
CA CYS A 75 -13.78 19.51 -36.48
C CYS A 75 -14.35 18.09 -36.31
N GLU A 76 -13.45 17.12 -36.41
CA GLU A 76 -13.69 15.70 -36.21
C GLU A 76 -12.81 15.20 -35.08
N LEU A 77 -13.36 14.41 -34.15
CA LEU A 77 -12.61 13.85 -33.04
C LEU A 77 -12.49 12.34 -33.17
N PHE A 78 -11.27 11.83 -33.11
CA PHE A 78 -10.94 10.40 -33.08
C PHE A 78 -10.52 10.03 -31.66
N VAL A 79 -11.12 9.01 -31.05
CA VAL A 79 -10.82 8.58 -29.67
C VAL A 79 -10.75 7.05 -29.57
N THR A 80 -9.78 6.52 -28.82
CA THR A 80 -9.55 5.06 -28.78
C THR A 80 -10.66 4.28 -28.08
N LEU A 81 -11.44 4.91 -27.20
CA LEU A 81 -12.53 4.31 -26.44
C LEU A 81 -13.82 5.12 -26.64
N GLU A 82 -14.97 4.44 -26.64
CA GLU A 82 -16.28 5.08 -26.66
C GLU A 82 -16.40 6.15 -25.56
N PRO A 83 -16.86 7.37 -25.91
CA PRO A 83 -16.90 8.47 -24.95
C PRO A 83 -17.94 8.24 -23.86
N CYS A 84 -17.60 8.61 -22.62
CA CYS A 84 -18.55 8.63 -21.52
C CYS A 84 -19.52 9.83 -21.61
N ALA A 85 -20.53 9.88 -20.75
CA ALA A 85 -21.56 10.93 -20.78
C ALA A 85 -20.99 12.36 -20.67
N MET A 86 -19.94 12.55 -19.85
CA MET A 86 -19.25 13.83 -19.74
C MET A 86 -18.63 14.27 -21.08
N CYS A 87 -17.89 13.36 -21.72
CA CYS A 87 -17.18 13.67 -22.96
C CYS A 87 -18.15 13.86 -24.12
N ALA A 88 -19.18 13.02 -24.23
CA ALA A 88 -20.24 13.16 -25.22
C ALA A 88 -20.97 14.50 -25.09
N GLY A 89 -21.33 14.92 -23.86
CA GLY A 89 -21.91 16.25 -23.63
C GLY A 89 -20.98 17.39 -24.05
N ALA A 90 -19.69 17.29 -23.74
CA ALA A 90 -18.70 18.29 -24.15
C ALA A 90 -18.55 18.39 -25.68
N MET A 91 -18.56 17.25 -26.39
CA MET A 91 -18.51 17.20 -27.86
C MET A 91 -19.73 17.88 -28.50
N LEU A 92 -20.93 17.66 -27.94
CA LEU A 92 -22.16 18.30 -28.40
C LEU A 92 -22.12 19.82 -28.16
N HIS A 93 -21.63 20.27 -27.01
CA HIS A 93 -21.42 21.70 -26.73
C HIS A 93 -20.36 22.34 -27.65
N ALA A 94 -19.32 21.58 -28.00
CA ALA A 94 -18.27 21.99 -28.93
C ALA A 94 -18.72 21.96 -30.40
N ARG A 95 -19.88 21.36 -30.72
CA ARG A 95 -20.44 21.27 -32.09
C ARG A 95 -19.54 20.54 -33.08
N LEU A 96 -18.91 19.45 -32.63
CA LEU A 96 -18.12 18.62 -33.54
C LEU A 96 -18.98 18.14 -34.71
N ALA A 97 -18.40 18.14 -35.90
CA ALA A 97 -19.05 17.59 -37.10
C ALA A 97 -19.17 16.07 -37.00
N ARG A 98 -18.09 15.40 -36.55
CA ARG A 98 -18.02 13.95 -36.42
C ARG A 98 -17.20 13.51 -35.20
N VAL A 99 -17.61 12.41 -34.59
CA VAL A 99 -16.86 11.68 -33.58
C VAL A 99 -16.68 10.26 -34.06
N VAL A 100 -15.45 9.77 -34.04
CA VAL A 100 -15.08 8.42 -34.44
C VAL A 100 -14.40 7.75 -33.26
N TYR A 101 -14.89 6.59 -32.83
CA TYR A 101 -14.27 5.86 -31.73
C TYR A 101 -13.85 4.44 -32.10
N GLY A 102 -12.85 3.95 -31.38
CA GLY A 102 -12.32 2.59 -31.53
C GLY A 102 -13.15 1.56 -30.77
N ALA A 103 -12.70 1.21 -29.57
CA ALA A 103 -13.36 0.19 -28.75
C ALA A 103 -14.65 0.72 -28.11
N ARG A 104 -15.64 -0.17 -27.93
CA ARG A 104 -16.85 0.10 -27.15
C ARG A 104 -16.59 0.06 -25.64
N ASP A 105 -17.37 0.84 -24.89
CA ASP A 105 -17.38 0.79 -23.43
C ASP A 105 -18.75 0.29 -22.92
N PRO A 106 -18.89 -1.03 -22.68
CA PRO A 106 -20.15 -1.60 -22.21
C PRO A 106 -20.54 -1.19 -20.78
N LYS A 107 -19.65 -0.52 -20.03
CA LYS A 107 -19.91 -0.13 -18.64
C LYS A 107 -20.32 1.32 -18.51
N THR A 108 -19.74 2.23 -19.29
CA THR A 108 -20.01 3.67 -19.16
C THR A 108 -20.16 4.44 -20.47
N GLY A 109 -20.12 3.76 -21.62
CA GLY A 109 -20.20 4.37 -22.94
C GLY A 109 -21.54 5.09 -23.19
N ALA A 110 -21.46 6.31 -23.71
CA ALA A 110 -22.60 7.20 -23.95
C ALA A 110 -22.87 7.47 -25.45
N ALA A 111 -22.30 6.65 -26.33
CA ALA A 111 -22.50 6.69 -27.78
C ALA A 111 -23.10 5.38 -28.32
N GLY A 112 -23.96 4.74 -27.50
CA GLY A 112 -24.71 3.54 -27.87
C GLY A 112 -24.61 2.38 -26.87
N SER A 113 -23.58 2.29 -26.03
CA SER A 113 -23.43 1.14 -25.13
C SER A 113 -24.38 1.16 -23.93
N VAL A 114 -24.34 2.21 -23.09
CA VAL A 114 -25.22 2.35 -21.92
C VAL A 114 -26.33 3.35 -22.20
N VAL A 115 -25.97 4.46 -22.84
CA VAL A 115 -26.89 5.49 -23.32
C VAL A 115 -26.38 5.97 -24.68
N ASP A 116 -27.27 6.51 -25.50
CA ASP A 116 -26.90 7.19 -26.74
C ASP A 116 -27.28 8.66 -26.64
N LEU A 117 -26.36 9.50 -26.18
CA LEU A 117 -26.60 10.95 -26.07
C LEU A 117 -26.62 11.62 -27.45
N PHE A 118 -25.93 11.06 -28.44
CA PHE A 118 -25.90 11.60 -29.80
C PHE A 118 -27.20 11.30 -30.57
N GLY A 119 -27.91 10.23 -30.18
CA GLY A 119 -29.23 9.88 -30.70
C GLY A 119 -30.40 10.70 -30.12
N LEU A 120 -30.19 11.51 -29.07
CA LEU A 120 -31.26 12.29 -28.43
C LEU A 120 -31.62 13.54 -29.25
N HIS A 121 -32.76 13.48 -29.95
CA HIS A 121 -33.26 14.57 -30.78
C HIS A 121 -33.61 15.87 -30.03
N GLN A 122 -33.78 15.81 -28.70
CA GLN A 122 -34.02 16.99 -27.87
C GLN A 122 -32.77 17.87 -27.69
N LEU A 123 -31.58 17.34 -27.98
CA LEU A 123 -30.33 18.10 -27.88
C LEU A 123 -30.08 18.91 -29.16
N ASN A 124 -29.62 20.15 -29.00
CA ASN A 124 -29.61 21.17 -30.05
C ASN A 124 -28.65 20.91 -31.22
N HIS A 125 -27.61 20.09 -31.02
CA HIS A 125 -26.54 19.87 -32.00
C HIS A 125 -26.47 18.40 -32.42
N ARG A 126 -26.23 18.18 -33.72
CA ARG A 126 -26.12 16.84 -34.30
C ARG A 126 -24.69 16.59 -34.72
N THR A 127 -24.00 15.77 -33.94
CA THR A 127 -22.67 15.26 -34.25
C THR A 127 -22.82 13.85 -34.83
N ARG A 128 -22.23 13.59 -35.99
CA ARG A 128 -22.22 12.24 -36.58
C ARG A 128 -21.31 11.35 -35.74
N VAL A 129 -21.75 10.13 -35.43
CA VAL A 129 -20.95 9.16 -34.67
C VAL A 129 -20.63 7.97 -35.56
N GLU A 130 -19.37 7.54 -35.53
CA GLU A 130 -18.92 6.29 -36.14
C GLU A 130 -18.10 5.50 -35.12
N SER A 131 -18.24 4.19 -35.17
CA SER A 131 -17.70 3.27 -34.17
C SER A 131 -16.80 2.22 -34.80
N ASP A 132 -16.13 1.47 -33.93
CA ASP A 132 -15.44 0.22 -34.24
C ASP A 132 -14.19 0.38 -35.15
N VAL A 133 -13.63 1.59 -35.29
CA VAL A 133 -12.39 1.84 -36.06
C VAL A 133 -11.18 1.33 -35.27
N LEU A 134 -10.51 0.30 -35.78
CA LEU A 134 -9.42 -0.40 -35.07
C LEU A 134 -9.86 -0.89 -33.67
N SER A 135 -11.14 -1.26 -33.50
CA SER A 135 -11.72 -1.66 -32.21
C SER A 135 -10.89 -2.70 -31.46
N ASP A 136 -10.45 -3.76 -32.15
CA ASP A 136 -9.69 -4.84 -31.52
C ASP A 136 -8.35 -4.35 -30.96
N ILE A 137 -7.67 -3.45 -31.68
CA ILE A 137 -6.39 -2.87 -31.25
C ILE A 137 -6.62 -1.96 -30.04
N CYS A 138 -7.58 -1.04 -30.13
CA CYS A 138 -7.91 -0.12 -29.05
C CYS A 138 -8.36 -0.87 -27.78
N GLY A 139 -9.18 -1.91 -27.93
CA GLY A 139 -9.65 -2.75 -26.84
C GLY A 139 -8.51 -3.57 -26.22
N GLY A 140 -7.61 -4.11 -27.06
CA GLY A 140 -6.44 -4.87 -26.62
C GLY A 140 -5.53 -4.06 -25.69
N VAL A 141 -5.20 -2.82 -26.06
CA VAL A 141 -4.37 -1.92 -25.23
C VAL A 141 -5.00 -1.72 -23.84
N LEU A 142 -6.31 -1.45 -23.77
CA LEU A 142 -7.02 -1.25 -22.51
C LEU A 142 -7.05 -2.53 -21.65
N GLN A 143 -7.31 -3.67 -22.29
CA GLN A 143 -7.34 -4.97 -21.60
C GLN A 143 -5.98 -5.34 -21.01
N ASP A 144 -4.90 -5.13 -21.76
CA ASP A 144 -3.53 -5.42 -21.34
C ASP A 144 -3.10 -4.54 -20.16
N PHE A 145 -3.43 -3.25 -20.19
CA PHE A 145 -3.18 -2.34 -19.07
C PHE A 145 -3.84 -2.83 -17.76
N PHE A 146 -5.14 -3.16 -17.80
CA PHE A 146 -5.83 -3.65 -16.61
C PHE A 146 -5.38 -5.05 -16.20
N LYS A 147 -4.96 -5.90 -17.13
CA LYS A 147 -4.36 -7.21 -16.82
C LYS A 147 -3.05 -7.02 -16.07
N ARG A 148 -2.15 -6.15 -16.56
CA ARG A 148 -0.90 -5.78 -15.86
C ARG A 148 -1.18 -5.24 -14.46
N ARG A 149 -2.12 -4.29 -14.31
CA ARG A 149 -2.49 -3.76 -12.98
C ARG A 149 -3.04 -4.82 -12.03
N ARG A 150 -3.89 -5.74 -12.50
CA ARG A 150 -4.38 -6.86 -11.68
C ARG A 150 -3.26 -7.80 -11.24
N LEU A 151 -2.31 -8.09 -12.12
CA LEU A 151 -1.15 -8.93 -11.78
C LEU A 151 -0.24 -8.24 -10.76
N GLN A 152 0.07 -6.96 -10.96
CA GLN A 152 0.85 -6.17 -10.01
C GLN A 152 0.15 -6.10 -8.65
N ALA A 153 -1.16 -5.80 -8.65
CA ALA A 153 -1.96 -5.77 -7.43
C ALA A 153 -1.98 -7.12 -6.70
N ARG A 154 -2.00 -8.25 -7.42
CA ARG A 154 -1.91 -9.61 -6.84
C ARG A 154 -0.52 -9.91 -6.27
N GLN A 155 0.56 -9.50 -6.95
CA GLN A 155 1.93 -9.67 -6.46
C GLN A 155 2.20 -8.84 -5.20
N THR A 156 1.61 -7.65 -5.11
CA THR A 156 1.66 -6.82 -3.91
C THR A 156 0.58 -7.17 -2.89
N SER A 157 -0.42 -7.98 -3.28
CA SER A 157 -1.50 -8.38 -2.38
C SER A 157 -0.91 -9.32 -1.35
N GLN A 158 -0.94 -8.85 -0.11
CA GLN A 158 -0.69 -9.68 1.05
C GLN A 158 -2.06 -10.17 1.51
N PRO A 159 -2.54 -11.35 1.07
CA PRO A 159 -3.88 -11.81 1.40
C PRO A 159 -4.09 -11.75 2.91
N LEU A 160 -5.22 -11.16 3.31
CA LEU A 160 -5.65 -11.04 4.68
C LEU A 160 -6.83 -11.99 4.84
N ARG A 161 -6.79 -12.83 5.87
CA ARG A 161 -7.92 -13.70 6.20
C ARG A 161 -9.14 -12.85 6.57
N ASP A 162 -10.33 -13.34 6.23
CA ASP A 162 -11.60 -12.62 6.50
C ASP A 162 -11.85 -12.35 7.99
N ASP A 163 -11.27 -13.19 8.85
CA ASP A 163 -11.32 -13.09 10.30
C ASP A 163 -10.19 -12.24 10.92
N ALA A 164 -9.46 -11.48 10.10
CA ALA A 164 -8.42 -10.56 10.55
C ALA A 164 -8.57 -9.16 9.94
N LEU A 165 -7.99 -8.17 10.61
CA LEU A 165 -7.80 -6.81 10.11
C LEU A 165 -6.30 -6.53 9.97
N ARG A 166 -5.93 -5.54 9.14
CA ARG A 166 -4.55 -5.06 9.05
C ARG A 166 -4.55 -3.54 9.19
N THR A 167 -3.67 -3.02 10.04
CA THR A 167 -3.50 -1.57 10.15
C THR A 167 -2.94 -1.06 8.82
N PRO A 168 -3.54 -0.04 8.20
CA PRO A 168 -3.02 0.51 6.95
C PRO A 168 -1.57 1.00 7.12
N GLU A 169 -0.70 0.68 6.15
CA GLU A 169 0.73 0.99 6.22
C GLU A 169 1.02 2.47 6.50
N VAL A 170 0.18 3.35 5.93
CA VAL A 170 0.26 4.81 6.10
C VAL A 170 0.18 5.27 7.56
N ARG A 171 -0.36 4.46 8.48
CA ARG A 171 -0.43 4.77 9.92
C ARG A 171 0.91 4.65 10.63
N PHE A 172 1.86 3.94 10.02
CA PHE A 172 3.21 3.78 10.52
C PHE A 172 4.19 4.79 9.91
N ASN A 173 3.73 5.63 8.99
CA ASN A 173 4.53 6.70 8.42
C ASN A 173 4.95 7.67 9.54
N GLY A 174 6.24 7.99 9.60
CA GLY A 174 6.82 8.88 10.62
C GLY A 174 7.34 8.17 11.88
N PHE A 175 7.13 6.85 12.01
CA PHE A 175 7.57 6.06 13.17
C PHE A 175 8.74 5.12 12.87
N ILE A 176 9.25 5.08 11.64
CA ILE A 176 10.27 4.12 11.21
C ILE A 176 11.53 4.84 10.78
N ASP A 177 12.62 4.51 11.46
CA ASP A 177 13.96 4.80 10.98
C ASP A 177 14.29 3.90 9.77
N ARG A 178 14.75 4.51 8.67
CA ARG A 178 15.06 3.83 7.41
C ARG A 178 16.22 2.84 7.53
N SER A 179 16.96 2.88 8.63
CA SER A 179 18.09 1.98 8.92
C SER A 179 17.67 0.55 9.30
N THR A 180 16.42 0.34 9.73
CA THR A 180 15.94 -0.96 10.25
C THR A 180 15.25 -1.80 9.17
N ARG A 181 15.59 -3.09 9.09
CA ARG A 181 14.97 -4.00 8.13
C ARG A 181 13.58 -4.42 8.62
N SER A 182 12.56 -4.21 7.79
CA SER A 182 11.19 -4.70 8.01
C SER A 182 11.04 -6.09 7.43
N CYS A 183 10.63 -7.03 8.28
CA CYS A 183 10.55 -8.46 7.97
C CYS A 183 9.16 -9.01 8.29
N TRP A 184 8.87 -10.19 7.73
CA TRP A 184 7.60 -10.89 7.94
C TRP A 184 7.87 -12.37 8.17
N SER A 185 7.18 -12.97 9.13
CA SER A 185 7.02 -14.41 9.21
C SER A 185 5.58 -14.79 8.87
N ALA A 186 5.43 -15.87 8.13
CA ALA A 186 4.16 -16.42 7.68
C ALA A 186 4.34 -17.91 7.36
N GLY A 187 3.23 -18.63 7.28
CA GLY A 187 3.22 -20.03 6.84
C GLY A 187 3.53 -21.06 7.94
N GLY A 188 3.77 -20.60 9.17
CA GLY A 188 3.81 -21.47 10.34
C GLY A 188 2.46 -22.11 10.65
N VAL A 189 2.49 -23.33 11.21
CA VAL A 189 1.30 -24.08 11.60
C VAL A 189 0.61 -23.37 12.77
N VAL A 190 1.38 -22.87 13.74
CA VAL A 190 0.86 -22.16 14.92
C VAL A 190 0.33 -20.77 14.57
N GLN A 191 0.98 -20.09 13.62
CA GLN A 191 0.52 -18.81 13.07
C GLN A 191 -0.85 -18.92 12.36
N ARG A 192 -1.27 -20.13 11.98
CA ARG A 192 -2.55 -20.40 11.30
C ARG A 192 -2.72 -19.56 10.03
N GLY A 193 -1.63 -19.18 9.36
CA GLY A 193 -1.67 -18.34 8.16
C GLY A 193 -1.90 -16.84 8.41
N TRP A 194 -2.00 -16.38 9.66
CA TRP A 194 -1.78 -14.96 9.96
C TRP A 194 -0.30 -14.63 9.87
N ARG A 195 -0.01 -13.36 9.55
CA ARG A 195 1.37 -12.90 9.39
C ARG A 195 1.80 -12.08 10.58
N MET A 196 3.01 -12.34 11.03
CA MET A 196 3.67 -11.56 12.07
C MET A 196 4.76 -10.70 11.42
N HIS A 197 4.64 -9.39 11.59
CA HIS A 197 5.69 -8.43 11.27
C HIS A 197 6.77 -8.47 12.36
N TRP A 198 8.02 -8.23 11.98
CA TRP A 198 9.10 -8.02 12.94
C TRP A 198 10.19 -7.13 12.34
N LEU A 199 10.96 -6.47 13.20
CA LEU A 199 12.06 -5.59 12.82
C LEU A 199 13.41 -6.22 13.15
N ASP A 200 14.38 -6.05 12.27
CA ASP A 200 15.77 -6.48 12.44
C ASP A 200 16.72 -5.28 12.31
N SER A 201 17.42 -4.96 13.39
CA SER A 201 18.51 -3.98 13.40
C SER A 201 19.84 -4.56 12.88
N SER A 202 19.76 -5.44 11.88
CA SER A 202 20.90 -6.13 11.23
C SER A 202 22.01 -5.21 10.70
N ALA A 203 21.79 -3.90 10.57
CA ALA A 203 22.86 -2.93 10.38
C ALA A 203 23.96 -3.06 11.47
N ASN A 204 23.59 -3.52 12.66
CA ASN A 204 24.46 -3.82 13.79
C ASN A 204 24.80 -5.32 13.86
N ALA A 205 25.17 -5.95 12.73
CA ALA A 205 25.34 -7.40 12.64
C ALA A 205 26.33 -8.01 13.67
N GLN A 206 27.27 -7.21 14.18
CA GLN A 206 28.26 -7.61 15.19
C GLN A 206 27.80 -7.37 16.64
N GLY A 207 26.65 -6.73 16.83
CA GLY A 207 26.07 -6.46 18.15
C GLY A 207 25.51 -7.73 18.80
N VAL A 208 25.40 -7.71 20.13
CA VAL A 208 24.80 -8.81 20.89
C VAL A 208 23.35 -9.01 20.44
N PRO A 209 22.92 -10.22 20.02
CA PRO A 209 21.53 -10.47 19.63
C PRO A 209 20.57 -10.34 20.81
N VAL A 210 19.58 -9.46 20.70
CA VAL A 210 18.58 -9.18 21.73
C VAL A 210 17.18 -9.39 21.16
N LEU A 211 16.38 -10.25 21.78
CA LEU A 211 14.95 -10.34 21.50
C LEU A 211 14.21 -9.26 22.31
N CYS A 212 13.45 -8.40 21.63
CA CYS A 212 12.73 -7.31 22.27
C CYS A 212 11.21 -7.58 22.33
N LEU A 213 10.66 -7.78 23.52
CA LEU A 213 9.24 -8.14 23.69
C LEU A 213 8.41 -6.95 24.19
N HIS A 214 7.44 -6.52 23.39
CA HIS A 214 6.45 -5.53 23.81
C HIS A 214 5.24 -6.19 24.48
N GLY A 215 4.52 -5.45 25.33
CA GLY A 215 3.28 -5.90 25.93
C GLY A 215 2.03 -5.47 25.14
N PRO A 216 0.82 -5.66 25.71
CA PRO A 216 -0.43 -5.23 25.08
C PRO A 216 -0.46 -3.73 24.81
N GLY A 217 -0.99 -3.34 23.64
CA GLY A 217 -1.10 -1.93 23.21
C GLY A 217 0.22 -1.28 22.78
N GLN A 218 1.33 -1.98 22.95
CA GLN A 218 2.63 -1.62 22.42
C GLN A 218 2.90 -2.39 21.12
N TRP A 219 4.01 -2.05 20.48
CA TRP A 219 4.50 -2.63 19.23
C TRP A 219 5.96 -2.21 19.05
N GLY A 220 6.61 -2.60 17.95
CA GLY A 220 8.04 -2.44 17.73
C GLY A 220 8.57 -1.00 17.90
N TYR A 221 7.73 0.02 17.71
CA TYR A 221 8.08 1.42 17.99
C TYR A 221 8.53 1.67 19.44
N TYR A 222 8.04 0.87 20.40
CA TYR A 222 8.48 0.91 21.79
C TYR A 222 10.00 0.82 21.88
N PHE A 223 10.66 0.02 21.03
CA PHE A 223 12.10 -0.19 21.06
C PHE A 223 12.91 0.69 20.10
N ARG A 224 12.32 1.75 19.50
CA ARG A 224 12.98 2.57 18.46
C ARG A 224 14.37 3.08 18.83
N ASN A 225 14.54 3.53 20.08
CA ASN A 225 15.79 4.09 20.56
C ASN A 225 16.80 2.99 20.91
N LEU A 226 16.33 1.77 21.20
CA LEU A 226 17.19 0.63 21.45
C LEU A 226 17.72 0.04 20.13
N MET A 227 16.87 0.01 19.10
CA MET A 227 17.23 -0.47 17.76
C MET A 227 18.33 0.36 17.06
N SER A 228 18.54 1.61 17.48
CA SER A 228 19.60 2.47 16.93
C SER A 228 20.96 2.29 17.64
N MET A 229 21.07 1.41 18.64
CA MET A 229 22.29 1.21 19.42
C MET A 229 23.23 0.20 18.76
N GLU A 230 24.42 0.63 18.37
CA GLU A 230 25.40 -0.19 17.61
C GLU A 230 25.90 -1.45 18.33
N LYS A 231 25.87 -1.46 19.67
CA LYS A 231 26.39 -2.57 20.49
C LYS A 231 25.46 -3.79 20.54
N ILE A 232 24.23 -3.65 20.08
CA ILE A 232 23.20 -4.69 20.14
C ILE A 232 22.49 -4.83 18.80
N ARG A 233 22.05 -6.06 18.51
CA ARG A 233 21.17 -6.36 17.39
C ARG A 233 19.81 -6.77 17.94
N CYS A 234 18.90 -5.82 17.98
CA CYS A 234 17.50 -6.01 18.30
C CYS A 234 16.75 -6.78 17.20
N LEU A 235 16.02 -7.80 17.63
CA LEU A 235 14.99 -8.53 16.90
C LEU A 235 13.66 -8.20 17.58
N VAL A 236 12.78 -7.46 16.90
CA VAL A 236 11.59 -6.86 17.53
C VAL A 236 10.32 -7.33 16.82
N PRO A 237 9.65 -8.40 17.29
CA PRO A 237 8.36 -8.81 16.77
C PRO A 237 7.28 -7.78 17.09
N ASP A 238 6.38 -7.54 16.14
CA ASP A 238 5.04 -7.05 16.45
C ASP A 238 4.17 -8.29 16.69
N LEU A 239 3.75 -8.56 17.92
CA LEU A 239 2.90 -9.71 18.21
C LEU A 239 1.63 -9.69 17.34
N ILE A 240 1.14 -10.86 16.90
CA ILE A 240 -0.09 -10.95 16.10
C ILE A 240 -1.26 -10.36 16.90
N GLY A 241 -1.98 -9.39 16.34
CA GLY A 241 -2.91 -8.51 17.06
C GLY A 241 -2.42 -7.08 17.21
N PHE A 242 -1.11 -6.86 17.02
CA PHE A 242 -0.44 -5.60 17.31
C PHE A 242 0.40 -5.10 16.14
N GLY A 243 0.88 -3.84 16.22
CA GLY A 243 1.73 -3.18 15.23
C GLY A 243 1.28 -3.42 13.80
N ARG A 244 2.23 -3.81 12.95
CA ARG A 244 2.00 -4.14 11.54
C ARG A 244 1.48 -5.56 11.31
N SER A 245 1.48 -6.41 12.33
CA SER A 245 0.96 -7.76 12.25
C SER A 245 -0.55 -7.79 12.01
N ASP A 246 -1.01 -8.92 11.48
CA ASP A 246 -2.42 -9.18 11.29
C ASP A 246 -3.15 -9.14 12.64
N LYS A 247 -4.42 -8.73 12.63
CA LYS A 247 -5.24 -8.54 13.82
C LYS A 247 -6.45 -9.47 13.77
N PRO A 248 -6.31 -10.72 14.23
CA PRO A 248 -7.45 -11.63 14.39
C PRO A 248 -8.57 -10.95 15.18
N LYS A 249 -9.82 -11.10 14.71
CA LYS A 249 -10.96 -10.34 15.24
C LYS A 249 -11.57 -10.93 16.51
N ARG A 250 -11.14 -12.11 16.95
CA ARG A 250 -11.72 -12.85 18.09
C ARG A 250 -10.78 -12.91 19.27
N ASP A 251 -11.27 -12.50 20.43
CA ASP A 251 -10.52 -12.40 21.68
C ASP A 251 -9.93 -13.76 22.10
N ALA A 252 -10.69 -14.85 21.93
CA ALA A 252 -10.28 -16.22 22.27
C ALA A 252 -9.05 -16.75 21.49
N ILE A 253 -8.59 -16.04 20.46
CA ILE A 253 -7.35 -16.38 19.75
C ILE A 253 -6.13 -15.91 20.53
N HIS A 254 -6.24 -14.79 21.24
CA HIS A 254 -5.13 -14.11 21.87
C HIS A 254 -4.90 -14.62 23.29
N GLU A 255 -4.44 -15.88 23.39
CA GLU A 255 -3.95 -16.45 24.64
C GLU A 255 -2.42 -16.29 24.74
N TRP A 256 -1.89 -15.99 25.94
CA TRP A 256 -0.44 -15.85 26.13
C TRP A 256 0.35 -17.09 25.72
N SER A 257 -0.21 -18.28 25.98
CA SER A 257 0.32 -19.57 25.53
C SER A 257 0.46 -19.64 24.00
N TRP A 258 -0.58 -19.21 23.27
CA TRP A 258 -0.55 -19.19 21.81
C TRP A 258 0.48 -18.20 21.27
N HIS A 259 0.57 -17.00 21.85
CA HIS A 259 1.60 -16.03 21.48
C HIS A 259 3.01 -16.56 21.73
N ARG A 260 3.25 -17.25 22.85
CA ARG A 260 4.50 -17.97 23.10
C ARG A 260 4.76 -19.00 21.99
N ASP A 261 3.79 -19.82 21.64
CA ASP A 261 3.98 -20.87 20.63
C ASP A 261 4.29 -20.28 19.24
N VAL A 262 3.64 -19.17 18.86
CA VAL A 262 3.96 -18.42 17.63
C VAL A 262 5.40 -17.88 17.67
N MET A 263 5.81 -17.35 18.82
CA MET A 263 7.16 -16.82 19.03
C MET A 263 8.21 -17.93 18.93
N LEU A 264 7.99 -19.09 19.55
CA LEU A 264 8.88 -20.25 19.46
C LEU A 264 8.98 -20.77 18.01
N GLU A 265 7.84 -20.88 17.32
CA GLU A 265 7.80 -21.26 15.90
C GLU A 265 8.63 -20.31 15.05
N TRP A 266 8.48 -18.99 15.25
CA TRP A 266 9.27 -17.98 14.54
C TRP A 266 10.77 -18.03 14.91
N LEU A 267 11.12 -18.10 16.20
CA LEU A 267 12.51 -18.14 16.66
C LEU A 267 13.27 -19.35 16.08
N ASN A 268 12.60 -20.49 15.91
CA ASN A 268 13.18 -21.67 15.27
C ASN A 268 13.50 -21.48 13.78
N THR A 269 12.95 -20.45 13.13
CA THR A 269 13.29 -20.09 11.74
C THR A 269 14.49 -19.16 11.62
N LEU A 270 14.95 -18.57 12.73
CA LEU A 270 16.04 -17.61 12.71
C LEU A 270 17.40 -18.31 12.70
N GLU A 271 18.31 -17.81 11.87
CA GLU A 271 19.71 -18.25 11.87
C GLU A 271 20.49 -17.73 13.08
N VAL A 272 19.97 -16.69 13.74
CA VAL A 272 20.58 -16.07 14.93
C VAL A 272 19.70 -16.36 16.13
N LYS A 273 20.28 -17.02 17.14
CA LYS A 273 19.64 -17.21 18.43
C LYS A 273 19.82 -15.94 19.27
N PRO A 274 18.74 -15.30 19.74
CA PRO A 274 18.83 -14.25 20.74
C PRO A 274 19.63 -14.74 21.96
N MET A 275 20.51 -13.88 22.49
CA MET A 275 21.27 -14.17 23.71
C MET A 275 20.68 -13.46 24.93
N PHE A 276 20.02 -12.31 24.70
CA PHE A 276 19.40 -11.50 25.73
C PHE A 276 17.93 -11.26 25.41
N LEU A 277 17.16 -11.05 26.47
CA LEU A 277 15.76 -10.65 26.39
C LEU A 277 15.58 -9.26 26.96
N ALA A 278 15.13 -8.32 26.12
CA ALA A 278 14.74 -6.99 26.54
C ALA A 278 13.20 -6.88 26.50
N CYS A 279 12.54 -6.79 27.65
CA CYS A 279 11.08 -6.79 27.72
C CYS A 279 10.54 -5.46 28.22
N ALA A 280 9.46 -4.98 27.59
CA ALA A 280 8.62 -3.99 28.23
C ALA A 280 8.00 -4.62 29.50
N LYS A 281 7.79 -3.83 30.55
CA LYS A 281 7.20 -4.35 31.80
C LYS A 281 5.87 -5.08 31.58
N SER A 282 5.05 -4.61 30.65
CA SER A 282 3.75 -5.22 30.31
C SER A 282 3.86 -6.53 29.50
N ALA A 283 5.07 -6.92 29.07
CA ALA A 283 5.33 -8.17 28.37
C ALA A 283 5.73 -9.33 29.32
N GLU A 284 5.77 -9.08 30.63
CA GLU A 284 6.17 -10.05 31.66
C GLU A 284 5.47 -11.42 31.54
N PRO A 285 4.14 -11.52 31.33
CA PRO A 285 3.48 -12.83 31.17
C PRO A 285 4.00 -13.66 29.99
N LEU A 286 4.28 -13.00 28.85
CA LEU A 286 4.83 -13.70 27.67
C LEU A 286 6.29 -14.08 27.88
N MET A 287 7.07 -13.21 28.52
CA MET A 287 8.45 -13.48 28.88
C MET A 287 8.54 -14.74 29.76
N GLU A 288 7.77 -14.83 30.84
CA GLU A 288 7.81 -15.98 31.76
C GLU A 288 7.51 -17.30 31.04
N LEU A 289 6.50 -17.29 30.16
CA LEU A 289 6.14 -18.45 29.34
C LEU A 289 7.24 -18.85 28.36
N LEU A 290 7.91 -17.87 27.73
CA LEU A 290 9.02 -18.13 26.81
C LEU A 290 10.24 -18.68 27.54
N MET A 291 10.55 -18.17 28.73
CA MET A 291 11.65 -18.64 29.56
C MET A 291 11.46 -20.08 30.03
N ALA A 292 10.23 -20.48 30.35
CA ALA A 292 9.92 -21.84 30.77
C ALA A 292 10.25 -22.89 29.69
N GLU A 293 10.12 -22.52 28.41
CA GLU A 293 10.35 -23.40 27.26
C GLU A 293 11.74 -23.23 26.63
N MET A 294 12.50 -22.22 27.04
CA MET A 294 13.81 -21.88 26.45
C MET A 294 14.92 -21.73 27.49
N PRO A 295 15.18 -22.77 28.32
CA PRO A 295 16.24 -22.70 29.33
C PRO A 295 17.65 -22.54 28.72
N ASP A 296 17.85 -23.01 27.48
CA ASP A 296 19.13 -22.94 26.78
C ASP A 296 19.32 -21.64 25.96
N LEU A 297 18.29 -20.79 25.86
CA LEU A 297 18.31 -19.63 24.96
C LEU A 297 18.61 -18.32 25.71
N VAL A 298 18.26 -18.21 26.99
CA VAL A 298 18.46 -16.99 27.79
C VAL A 298 18.76 -17.39 29.25
N ASP A 299 19.98 -17.13 29.72
CA ASP A 299 20.29 -17.18 31.17
C ASP A 299 19.33 -16.24 31.91
N ARG A 300 18.90 -16.55 33.15
CA ARG A 300 18.12 -15.58 33.94
C ARG A 300 18.85 -14.26 34.11
N ASP A 301 20.19 -14.32 34.13
CA ASP A 301 21.09 -13.18 34.11
C ASP A 301 21.25 -12.54 32.71
N ALA A 302 20.35 -12.80 31.76
CA ALA A 302 20.29 -12.18 30.43
C ALA A 302 18.95 -11.48 30.14
N ILE A 303 18.14 -11.24 31.17
CA ILE A 303 16.88 -10.48 31.07
C ILE A 303 17.10 -9.03 31.49
N VAL A 304 16.50 -8.11 30.73
CA VAL A 304 16.47 -6.68 31.02
C VAL A 304 15.06 -6.15 30.84
N VAL A 305 14.50 -5.60 31.92
CA VAL A 305 13.25 -4.83 31.83
C VAL A 305 13.58 -3.45 31.29
N VAL A 306 13.03 -3.12 30.13
CA VAL A 306 13.26 -1.84 29.46
C VAL A 306 12.37 -0.77 30.09
N PRO A 307 12.91 0.40 30.46
CA PRO A 307 12.14 1.50 31.02
C PRO A 307 11.27 2.20 29.95
N ASP A 308 10.30 2.98 30.40
CA ASP A 308 9.40 3.74 29.53
C ASP A 308 9.41 5.23 29.93
N GLU A 309 9.68 6.10 28.97
CA GLU A 309 9.68 7.56 29.11
C GLU A 309 8.26 8.13 29.28
N ARG A 310 7.25 7.37 28.85
CA ARG A 310 5.83 7.67 29.03
C ARG A 310 5.33 9.00 28.41
N THR A 311 5.80 9.34 27.21
CA THR A 311 5.41 10.56 26.47
C THR A 311 4.10 10.44 25.67
N GLY A 312 3.55 9.24 25.49
CA GLY A 312 2.28 8.97 24.78
C GLY A 312 2.35 9.07 23.24
N THR A 313 3.53 9.26 22.65
CA THR A 313 3.69 9.47 21.20
C THR A 313 3.27 8.28 20.32
N ALA A 314 3.23 7.05 20.87
CA ALA A 314 2.98 5.82 20.12
C ALA A 314 1.49 5.50 19.88
N VAL A 315 0.57 6.09 20.66
CA VAL A 315 -0.86 5.72 20.66
C VAL A 315 -1.57 6.10 19.35
N ASN A 316 -1.10 7.16 18.68
CA ASN A 316 -1.75 7.66 17.48
C ASN A 316 -1.62 6.72 16.27
N ALA A 317 -0.64 5.80 16.26
CA ALA A 317 -0.49 4.81 15.20
C ALA A 317 -1.69 3.84 15.10
N TRP A 318 -2.46 3.68 16.19
CA TRP A 318 -3.59 2.74 16.27
C TRP A 318 -4.93 3.31 15.83
N LYS A 319 -5.03 4.64 15.64
CA LYS A 319 -6.27 5.34 15.26
C LYS A 319 -6.58 5.20 13.76
N ALA A 320 -6.67 3.96 13.26
CA ALA A 320 -7.10 3.67 11.90
C ALA A 320 -8.63 3.53 11.83
N PRO A 321 -9.28 3.92 10.70
CA PRO A 321 -10.71 3.72 10.51
C PRO A 321 -10.98 2.25 10.18
N PHE A 322 -10.89 1.38 11.19
CA PHE A 322 -11.22 -0.02 11.04
C PHE A 322 -12.73 -0.18 10.78
N PRO A 323 -13.14 -1.17 9.97
CA PRO A 323 -14.55 -1.40 9.67
C PRO A 323 -15.36 -1.86 10.89
N ASP A 324 -14.69 -2.45 11.88
CA ASP A 324 -15.29 -2.98 13.09
C ASP A 324 -14.30 -2.97 14.28
N ARG A 325 -14.80 -3.24 15.49
CA ARG A 325 -14.02 -3.30 16.74
C ARG A 325 -13.22 -4.60 16.93
N GLY A 326 -13.18 -5.46 15.93
CA GLY A 326 -12.38 -6.69 15.95
C GLY A 326 -10.88 -6.41 16.07
N HIS A 327 -10.40 -5.25 15.61
CA HIS A 327 -8.99 -4.86 15.73
C HIS A 327 -8.49 -4.71 17.19
N GLU A 328 -9.42 -4.56 18.14
CA GLU A 328 -9.13 -4.45 19.58
C GLU A 328 -9.15 -5.81 20.30
N ALA A 329 -9.37 -6.93 19.59
CA ALA A 329 -9.54 -8.25 20.22
C ALA A 329 -8.35 -8.65 21.10
N ALA A 330 -7.12 -8.41 20.64
CA ALA A 330 -5.92 -8.68 21.41
C ALA A 330 -5.82 -7.82 22.68
N LEU A 331 -6.30 -6.57 22.64
CA LEU A 331 -6.32 -5.68 23.79
C LEU A 331 -7.34 -6.14 24.84
N ARG A 332 -8.52 -6.57 24.39
CA ARG A 332 -9.53 -7.11 25.30
C ARG A 332 -9.07 -8.41 25.98
N ALA A 333 -8.34 -9.24 25.24
CA ALA A 333 -7.86 -10.53 25.74
C ALA A 333 -6.63 -10.41 26.67
N LEU A 334 -5.65 -9.57 26.30
CA LEU A 334 -4.35 -9.54 26.97
C LEU A 334 -4.15 -8.35 27.91
N GLY A 335 -4.92 -7.28 27.74
CA GLY A 335 -4.85 -6.08 28.58
C GLY A 335 -4.88 -4.77 27.78
N PRO A 336 -5.21 -3.65 28.46
CA PRO A 336 -5.46 -2.36 27.82
C PRO A 336 -4.18 -1.70 27.27
N VAL A 337 -4.38 -0.68 26.43
CA VAL A 337 -3.32 0.22 25.96
C VAL A 337 -2.95 1.19 27.09
N ASP A 338 -1.69 1.19 27.52
CA ASP A 338 -1.15 2.29 28.30
C ASP A 338 -0.94 3.49 27.37
N GLU A 339 -1.87 4.46 27.41
CA GLU A 339 -1.85 5.61 26.51
C GLU A 339 -0.64 6.53 26.71
N THR A 340 0.05 6.39 27.84
CA THR A 340 1.28 7.14 28.08
C THR A 340 2.49 6.42 27.50
N SER A 341 2.40 5.11 27.21
CA SER A 341 3.56 4.32 26.81
C SER A 341 4.21 4.83 25.54
N SER A 342 5.53 5.00 25.61
CA SER A 342 6.34 5.44 24.48
C SER A 342 7.68 4.74 24.40
N GLY A 343 8.00 3.77 25.25
CA GLY A 343 9.33 3.14 25.29
C GLY A 343 10.41 4.04 25.88
N PRO A 344 11.67 3.57 25.95
CA PRO A 344 12.75 4.26 26.64
C PRO A 344 13.14 5.54 25.91
N SER A 345 13.58 6.55 26.66
CA SER A 345 14.26 7.72 26.12
C SER A 345 15.59 7.33 25.45
N PRO A 346 16.22 8.20 24.64
CA PRO A 346 17.54 7.91 24.09
C PRO A 346 18.62 7.63 25.14
N GLU A 347 18.52 8.26 26.32
CA GLU A 347 19.45 8.04 27.43
C GLU A 347 19.24 6.68 28.09
N GLN A 348 17.99 6.36 28.43
CA GLN A 348 17.62 5.06 28.97
C GLN A 348 18.01 3.91 28.02
N ALA A 349 17.81 4.09 26.71
CA ALA A 349 18.21 3.09 25.72
C ALA A 349 19.73 2.86 25.68
N ARG A 350 20.54 3.93 25.84
CA ARG A 350 22.01 3.82 25.93
C ARG A 350 22.44 3.04 27.16
N GLU A 351 21.82 3.31 28.31
CA GLU A 351 22.10 2.60 29.56
C GLU A 351 21.79 1.11 29.43
N VAL A 352 20.60 0.78 28.92
CA VAL A 352 20.16 -0.61 28.65
C VAL A 352 21.12 -1.33 27.71
N ALA A 353 21.47 -0.70 26.57
CA ALA A 353 22.38 -1.31 25.60
C ALA A 353 23.79 -1.51 26.18
N SER A 354 24.26 -0.59 27.02
CA SER A 354 25.56 -0.70 27.68
C SER A 354 25.57 -1.81 28.74
N ASP A 355 24.51 -1.96 29.52
CA ASP A 355 24.36 -3.05 30.49
C ASP A 355 24.40 -4.42 29.79
N ILE A 356 23.59 -4.59 28.73
CA ILE A 356 23.55 -5.83 27.93
C ILE A 356 24.94 -6.15 27.37
N ALA A 357 25.60 -5.18 26.74
CA ALA A 357 26.93 -5.38 26.16
C ALA A 357 27.99 -5.74 27.22
N SER A 358 27.91 -5.11 28.41
CA SER A 358 28.82 -5.41 29.53
C SER A 358 28.61 -6.82 30.08
N ARG A 359 27.36 -7.24 30.28
CA ARG A 359 27.01 -8.60 30.74
C ARG A 359 27.45 -9.65 29.73
N ALA A 360 27.18 -9.42 28.43
CA ALA A 360 27.60 -10.33 27.37
C ALA A 360 29.13 -10.55 27.32
N ALA A 361 29.90 -9.49 27.55
CA ALA A 361 31.36 -9.57 27.62
C ALA A 361 31.87 -10.38 28.84
N GLY A 362 31.14 -10.33 29.97
CA GLY A 362 31.44 -11.11 31.17
C GLY A 362 31.08 -12.59 31.06
N THR A 363 29.99 -12.92 30.35
CA THR A 363 29.55 -14.30 30.11
C THR A 363 30.46 -15.04 29.13
N MET A 364 31.14 -14.34 28.20
CA MET A 364 32.13 -14.90 27.27
C MET A 364 33.51 -15.18 27.91
N GLY A 365 33.52 -15.78 29.10
CA GLY A 365 34.71 -16.27 29.80
C GLY A 365 35.41 -17.49 29.17
N TYR A 366 35.02 -17.94 27.98
CA TYR A 366 35.73 -18.95 27.19
C TYR A 366 35.83 -18.54 25.71
N CYS A 367 36.79 -17.65 25.44
CA CYS A 367 37.67 -17.62 24.26
C CYS A 367 38.19 -16.19 24.09
N ARG A 368 39.36 -15.91 24.64
CA ARG A 368 40.33 -14.99 24.04
C ARG A 368 41.49 -15.84 23.50
N PRO A 369 42.10 -15.43 22.39
CA PRO A 369 42.91 -16.28 21.49
C PRO A 369 44.09 -16.98 22.17
#